data_AF-V4QH05-F1
#
_entry.id   AF-V4QH05-F1
#
_cell.length_a   1.000
_cell.length_b   1.000
_cell.length_c   1.000
_cell.angle_alpha   90.00
_cell.angle_beta   90.00
_cell.angle_gamma   90.00
#
_symmetry.space_group_name_H-M   'P 1'
#
loop_
_entity.id
_entity.type
_entity.pdbx_description
1 polymer ?
#
loop_
_entity_poly.entity_id
_entity_poly.type
_entity_poly.pdbx_seq_one_letter_code
_entity_poly.pdbx_strand_id
1 'polypeptide(L)'
;MFDYEVLKLIWWVLIGVLLIGFALTDGFDMGAMALMPFVGKTDNERRVAINTIAPHWDGNQVWFITAGGALFAAWPMVYAVAFSGLYWAMLLVLFALFCRPVGFDYRSKVEDPRWRSAWDWALFVGGAVPALVFGVAFGNLFLGLPFQLDELMRSTYQGSFFALLNPFALLCGIVSLSMLSAHGGAWLMLRTDGALAERSRQATRLCVLVFLFGFVAAGVWLALGIQGFSQLSVSDPGAALNPLLDKQVAQDNIGWLANYGLYPVTLIAPAAGILGALLALLGSSRNSGGGSFVGT
;
A
#
# COMPACT_ATOMS: atom_id res chain seq x y z
N MET A 1 -1.80 24.56 -25.42
CA MET A 1 -2.27 23.39 -24.64
C MET A 1 -1.14 22.37 -24.64
N PHE A 2 -0.91 21.64 -23.54
CA PHE A 2 0.12 20.60 -23.54
C PHE A 2 -0.19 19.52 -24.58
N ASP A 3 0.85 18.88 -25.10
CA ASP A 3 0.69 17.71 -25.99
C ASP A 3 -0.06 16.57 -25.27
N TYR A 4 -0.90 15.84 -26.00
CA TYR A 4 -1.81 14.87 -25.41
C TYR A 4 -1.09 13.62 -24.87
N GLU A 5 -0.01 13.17 -25.52
CA GLU A 5 0.83 12.08 -25.01
C GLU A 5 1.51 12.51 -23.71
N VAL A 6 2.09 13.72 -23.71
CA VAL A 6 2.73 14.30 -22.53
C VAL A 6 1.73 14.41 -21.37
N LEU A 7 0.48 14.79 -21.63
CA LEU A 7 -0.56 14.86 -20.62
C LEU A 7 -0.87 13.49 -19.98
N LYS A 8 -0.92 12.42 -20.78
CA LYS A 8 -1.11 11.04 -20.28
C LYS A 8 0.04 10.62 -19.36
N LEU A 9 1.28 10.93 -19.75
CA LEU A 9 2.47 10.65 -18.94
C LEU A 9 2.49 11.46 -17.64
N ILE A 10 2.16 12.76 -17.69
CA ILE A 10 2.07 13.60 -16.50
C ILE A 10 1.08 13.00 -15.49
N TRP A 11 -0.12 12.61 -15.94
CA TRP A 11 -1.11 12.01 -15.04
C TRP A 11 -0.68 10.65 -14.49
N TRP A 12 0.02 9.83 -15.29
CA TRP A 12 0.63 8.59 -14.79
C TRP A 12 1.63 8.85 -13.65
N VAL A 13 2.51 9.84 -13.82
CA VAL A 13 3.46 10.26 -12.78
C VAL A 13 2.73 10.81 -11.56
N LEU A 14 1.74 11.68 -11.75
CA LEU A 14 1.00 12.30 -10.64
C LEU A 14 0.26 11.27 -9.80
N ILE A 15 -0.37 10.26 -10.43
CA ILE A 15 -1.02 9.16 -9.70
C ILE A 15 0.02 8.38 -8.89
N GLY A 16 1.20 8.10 -9.47
CA GLY A 16 2.31 7.50 -8.75
C GLY A 16 2.75 8.32 -7.54
N VAL A 17 2.90 9.64 -7.70
CA VAL A 17 3.24 10.58 -6.61
C VAL A 17 2.17 10.59 -5.52
N LEU A 18 0.89 10.58 -5.87
CA LEU A 18 -0.20 10.54 -4.89
C LEU A 18 -0.21 9.24 -4.09
N LEU A 19 0.03 8.10 -4.74
CA LEU A 19 0.12 6.79 -4.07
C LEU A 19 1.35 6.69 -3.18
N ILE A 20 2.50 7.20 -3.62
CA ILE A 20 3.71 7.30 -2.80
C ILE A 20 3.48 8.24 -1.61
N GLY A 21 2.90 9.41 -1.83
CA GLY A 21 2.56 10.37 -0.78
C GLY A 21 1.63 9.76 0.26
N PHE A 22 0.60 9.01 -0.18
CA PHE A 22 -0.26 8.23 0.69
C PHE A 22 0.52 7.19 1.51
N ALA A 23 1.38 6.39 0.88
CA ALA A 23 2.18 5.39 1.58
C ALA A 23 3.20 6.00 2.56
N LEU A 24 3.76 7.17 2.26
CA LEU A 24 4.71 7.88 3.15
C LEU A 24 4.03 8.62 4.31
N THR A 25 2.79 9.06 4.13
CA THR A 25 2.07 9.83 5.16
C THR A 25 1.18 8.91 5.97
N ASP A 26 0.12 8.42 5.35
CA ASP A 26 -0.85 7.55 6.02
C ASP A 26 -0.26 6.17 6.35
N GLY A 27 0.85 5.79 5.70
CA GLY A 27 1.55 4.55 6.01
C GLY A 27 2.11 4.47 7.42
N PHE A 28 2.68 5.56 7.97
CA PHE A 28 3.13 5.54 9.36
C PHE A 28 1.96 5.56 10.33
N ASP A 29 0.84 6.18 9.97
CA ASP A 29 -0.39 6.13 10.78
C ASP A 29 -0.93 4.70 10.85
N MET A 30 -1.11 4.06 9.69
CA MET A 30 -1.55 2.67 9.57
C MET A 30 -0.61 1.72 10.31
N GLY A 31 0.70 1.87 10.12
CA GLY A 31 1.70 1.06 10.79
C GLY A 31 1.72 1.25 12.31
N ALA A 32 1.62 2.49 12.79
CA ALA A 32 1.59 2.78 14.22
C ALA A 32 0.35 2.17 14.87
N MET A 33 -0.82 2.26 14.23
CA MET A 33 -2.04 1.60 14.72
C MET A 33 -1.94 0.07 14.67
N ALA A 34 -1.37 -0.49 13.60
CA ALA A 34 -1.16 -1.94 13.49
C ALA A 34 -0.22 -2.48 14.57
N LEU A 35 0.74 -1.68 15.04
CA LEU A 35 1.67 -2.09 16.08
C LEU A 35 1.20 -1.76 17.51
N MET A 36 0.38 -0.72 17.69
CA MET A 36 0.04 -0.14 18.99
C MET A 36 -0.42 -1.15 20.05
N PRO A 37 -1.33 -2.12 19.78
CA PRO A 37 -1.76 -3.08 20.80
C PRO A 37 -0.62 -4.00 21.29
N PHE A 38 0.40 -4.20 20.45
CA PHE A 38 1.52 -5.10 20.74
C PHE A 38 2.67 -4.38 21.44
N VAL A 39 2.99 -3.15 21.02
CA VAL A 39 4.09 -2.37 21.61
C VAL A 39 3.64 -1.59 22.85
N GLY A 40 2.37 -1.20 22.96
CA GLY A 40 1.79 -0.58 24.15
C GLY A 40 1.23 -1.62 25.11
N LYS A 41 1.88 -1.81 26.26
CA LYS A 41 1.49 -2.80 27.29
C LYS A 41 0.56 -2.22 28.34
N THR A 42 0.55 -0.89 28.51
CA THR A 42 -0.38 -0.18 29.39
C THR A 42 -1.29 0.76 28.60
N ASP A 43 -2.42 1.17 29.18
CA ASP A 43 -3.32 2.13 28.56
C ASP A 43 -2.63 3.47 28.27
N ASN A 44 -1.75 3.93 29.17
CA ASN A 44 -0.96 5.14 28.96
C ASN A 44 -0.01 5.00 27.77
N GLU A 45 0.68 3.88 27.62
CA GLU A 45 1.58 3.66 26.48
C GLU A 45 0.83 3.63 25.15
N ARG A 46 -0.36 2.99 25.11
CA ARG A 46 -1.22 2.98 23.91
C ARG A 46 -1.73 4.38 23.57
N ARG A 47 -2.14 5.14 24.59
CA ARG A 47 -2.55 6.54 24.43
C ARG A 47 -1.41 7.41 23.92
N VAL A 48 -0.18 7.21 24.41
CA VAL A 48 1.01 7.90 23.90
C VAL A 48 1.22 7.59 22.43
N ALA A 49 1.22 6.31 22.03
CA ALA A 49 1.37 5.89 20.64
C ALA A 49 0.33 6.55 19.72
N ILE A 50 -0.95 6.53 20.12
CA ILE A 50 -2.04 7.19 19.39
C ILE A 50 -1.81 8.70 19.26
N ASN A 51 -1.42 9.37 20.35
CA ASN A 51 -1.22 10.81 20.35
C ASN A 51 -0.04 11.27 19.47
N THR A 52 0.89 10.39 19.11
CA THR A 52 1.97 10.73 18.17
C THR A 52 1.48 10.98 16.74
N ILE A 53 0.33 10.42 16.37
CA ILE A 53 -0.26 10.50 15.02
C ILE A 53 -1.56 11.31 14.99
N ALA A 54 -2.26 11.40 16.12
CA ALA A 54 -3.55 12.08 16.26
C ALA A 54 -3.63 13.51 15.65
N PRO A 55 -2.60 14.36 15.68
CA PRO A 55 -2.69 15.70 15.11
C PRO A 55 -2.61 15.77 13.57
N HIS A 56 -2.19 14.69 12.90
CA HIS A 56 -1.82 14.73 11.48
C HIS A 56 -2.60 13.75 10.60
N TRP A 57 -3.12 12.66 11.18
CA TRP A 57 -3.69 11.54 10.44
C TRP A 57 -4.81 11.91 9.48
N ASP A 58 -5.64 12.90 9.85
CA ASP A 58 -6.80 13.30 9.04
C ASP A 58 -6.32 13.92 7.71
N GLY A 59 -5.29 14.77 7.77
CA GLY A 59 -4.63 15.31 6.57
C GLY A 59 -3.90 14.24 5.75
N ASN A 60 -3.30 13.25 6.41
CA ASN A 60 -2.62 12.15 5.74
C ASN A 60 -3.62 11.28 4.95
N GLN A 61 -4.81 11.02 5.49
CA GLN A 61 -5.85 10.24 4.80
C GLN A 61 -6.36 10.94 3.52
N VAL A 62 -6.27 12.28 3.44
CA VAL A 62 -6.64 13.02 2.23
C VAL A 62 -5.80 12.63 1.02
N TRP A 63 -4.56 12.16 1.20
CA TRP A 63 -3.76 11.61 0.10
C TRP A 63 -4.43 10.43 -0.57
N PHE A 64 -5.04 9.53 0.21
CA PHE A 64 -5.79 8.38 -0.32
C PHE A 64 -7.04 8.83 -1.09
N ILE A 65 -7.80 9.77 -0.50
CA ILE A 65 -9.01 10.31 -1.12
C ILE A 65 -8.66 11.00 -2.45
N THR A 66 -7.58 11.78 -2.46
CA THR A 66 -7.09 12.50 -3.64
C THR A 66 -6.58 11.52 -4.70
N ALA A 67 -5.87 10.46 -4.32
CA ALA A 67 -5.46 9.41 -5.26
C ALA A 67 -6.68 8.74 -5.93
N GLY A 68 -7.72 8.44 -5.16
CA GLY A 68 -8.98 7.91 -5.68
C GLY A 68 -9.69 8.89 -6.62
N GLY A 69 -9.76 10.18 -6.25
CA GLY A 69 -10.33 11.24 -7.08
C GLY A 69 -9.54 11.50 -8.36
N ALA A 70 -8.21 11.46 -8.30
CA ALA A 70 -7.33 11.59 -9.45
C ALA A 70 -7.48 10.40 -10.41
N LEU A 71 -7.59 9.18 -9.89
CA LEU A 71 -7.93 8.00 -10.70
C LEU A 71 -9.28 8.18 -11.40
N PHE A 72 -10.30 8.64 -10.69
CA PHE A 72 -11.61 8.90 -11.27
C PHE A 72 -11.57 9.99 -12.36
N ALA A 73 -10.83 11.07 -12.14
CA ALA A 73 -10.74 12.20 -13.07
C ALA A 73 -9.88 11.88 -14.31
N ALA A 74 -8.71 11.28 -14.12
CA ALA A 74 -7.75 11.05 -15.20
C ALA A 74 -7.97 9.70 -15.89
N TRP A 75 -8.30 8.64 -15.14
CA TRP A 75 -8.48 7.28 -15.65
C TRP A 75 -9.83 6.67 -15.20
N PRO A 76 -10.97 7.25 -15.61
CA PRO A 76 -12.30 6.87 -15.11
C PRO A 76 -12.62 5.39 -15.32
N MET A 77 -12.16 4.79 -16.42
CA MET A 77 -12.36 3.37 -16.68
C MET A 77 -11.52 2.48 -15.74
N VAL A 78 -10.26 2.85 -15.46
CA VAL A 78 -9.42 2.12 -14.50
C VAL A 78 -10.05 2.20 -13.11
N TYR A 79 -10.51 3.39 -12.71
CA TYR A 79 -11.23 3.57 -11.46
C TYR A 79 -12.48 2.66 -11.39
N ALA A 80 -13.33 2.70 -12.41
CA ALA A 80 -14.57 1.91 -12.44
C ALA A 80 -14.28 0.40 -12.39
N VAL A 81 -13.36 -0.10 -13.21
CA VAL A 81 -13.01 -1.53 -13.27
C VAL A 81 -12.36 -1.99 -11.96
N ALA A 82 -11.43 -1.21 -11.40
CA ALA A 82 -10.73 -1.59 -10.18
C ALA A 82 -11.68 -1.65 -8.97
N PHE A 83 -12.49 -0.60 -8.73
CA PHE A 83 -13.40 -0.55 -7.58
C PHE A 83 -14.58 -1.51 -7.71
N SER A 84 -15.06 -1.79 -8.93
CA SER A 84 -16.14 -2.77 -9.14
C SER A 84 -15.64 -4.22 -9.16
N GLY A 85 -14.45 -4.49 -9.70
CA GLY A 85 -13.86 -5.83 -9.70
C GLY A 85 -13.35 -6.26 -8.32
N LEU A 86 -12.75 -5.33 -7.57
CA LEU A 86 -12.29 -5.55 -6.20
C LEU A 86 -13.35 -5.21 -5.16
N TYR A 87 -14.64 -5.25 -5.51
CA TYR A 87 -15.75 -4.72 -4.72
C TYR A 87 -15.72 -5.11 -3.24
N TRP A 88 -15.68 -6.42 -2.94
CA TRP A 88 -15.67 -6.91 -1.56
C TRP A 88 -14.38 -6.55 -0.81
N ALA A 89 -13.24 -6.53 -1.51
CA ALA A 89 -11.98 -6.09 -0.91
C ALA A 89 -12.02 -4.59 -0.58
N MET A 90 -12.56 -3.76 -1.45
CA MET A 90 -12.71 -2.33 -1.21
C MET A 90 -13.74 -2.01 -0.12
N LEU A 91 -14.84 -2.77 -0.02
CA LEU A 91 -15.77 -2.66 1.11
C LEU A 91 -15.10 -3.02 2.44
N LEU A 92 -14.28 -4.07 2.46
CA LEU A 92 -13.52 -4.45 3.65
C LEU A 92 -12.56 -3.33 4.08
N VAL A 93 -11.85 -2.71 3.14
CA VAL A 93 -11.01 -1.53 3.40
C VAL A 93 -11.85 -0.38 3.94
N LEU A 94 -12.99 -0.07 3.31
CA LEU A 94 -13.87 1.02 3.74
C LEU A 94 -14.36 0.81 5.18
N PHE A 95 -14.82 -0.39 5.51
CA PHE A 95 -15.29 -0.71 6.86
C PHE A 95 -14.16 -0.66 7.89
N ALA A 96 -12.95 -1.10 7.54
CA ALA A 96 -11.79 -0.93 8.42
C ALA A 96 -11.46 0.57 8.63
N LEU A 97 -11.52 1.38 7.58
CA LEU A 97 -11.27 2.82 7.66
C LEU A 97 -12.35 3.56 8.46
N PHE A 98 -13.59 3.06 8.54
CA PHE A 98 -14.59 3.63 9.44
C PHE A 98 -14.14 3.60 10.90
N CYS A 99 -13.37 2.60 11.33
CA CYS A 99 -12.90 2.49 12.70
C CYS A 99 -11.90 3.58 13.10
N ARG A 100 -11.21 4.22 12.14
CA ARG A 100 -10.13 5.18 12.43
C ARG A 100 -10.63 6.50 13.02
N PRO A 101 -11.45 7.31 12.33
CA PRO A 101 -11.85 8.63 12.84
C PRO A 101 -12.51 8.55 14.21
N VAL A 102 -13.48 7.64 14.32
CA VAL A 102 -14.22 7.43 15.58
C VAL A 102 -13.35 6.75 16.63
N GLY A 103 -12.41 5.89 16.27
CA GLY A 103 -11.50 5.26 17.23
C GLY A 103 -10.58 6.26 17.90
N PHE A 104 -10.06 7.23 17.15
CA PHE A 104 -9.22 8.28 17.71
C PHE A 104 -9.99 9.20 18.68
N ASP A 105 -11.18 9.65 18.31
CA ASP A 105 -11.96 10.56 19.17
C ASP A 105 -12.63 9.80 20.33
N TYR A 106 -13.27 8.66 20.08
CA TYR A 106 -14.15 8.01 21.05
C TYR A 106 -13.42 7.18 22.10
N ARG A 107 -12.23 6.64 21.80
CA ARG A 107 -11.46 5.77 22.71
C ARG A 107 -11.33 6.37 24.11
N SER A 108 -11.05 7.67 24.21
CA SER A 108 -10.77 8.34 25.48
C SER A 108 -11.98 9.02 26.13
N LYS A 109 -13.19 8.92 25.54
CA LYS A 109 -14.40 9.57 26.09
C LYS A 109 -15.03 8.83 27.27
N VAL A 110 -14.76 7.52 27.41
CA VAL A 110 -15.29 6.68 28.48
C VAL A 110 -14.13 6.03 29.24
N GLU A 111 -14.19 6.09 30.58
CA GLU A 111 -13.20 5.51 31.48
C GLU A 111 -13.48 4.02 31.81
N ASP A 112 -13.83 3.23 30.78
CA ASP A 112 -14.02 1.79 30.89
C ASP A 112 -12.86 1.05 30.15
N PRO A 113 -12.09 0.18 30.82
CA PRO A 113 -11.07 -0.63 30.18
C PRO A 113 -11.56 -1.46 28.99
N ARG A 114 -12.80 -1.98 29.04
CA ARG A 114 -13.40 -2.76 27.94
C ARG A 114 -13.65 -1.88 26.72
N TRP A 115 -14.14 -0.67 26.95
CA TRP A 115 -14.35 0.34 25.92
C TRP A 115 -13.02 0.72 25.23
N ARG A 116 -12.01 1.07 26.02
CA ARG A 116 -10.68 1.43 25.50
C ARG A 116 -10.06 0.29 24.70
N SER A 117 -10.17 -0.95 25.20
CA SER A 117 -9.65 -2.13 24.51
C SER A 117 -10.41 -2.44 23.21
N ALA A 118 -11.73 -2.21 23.14
CA ALA A 118 -12.48 -2.41 21.92
C ALA A 118 -12.02 -1.42 20.82
N TRP A 119 -11.82 -0.16 21.18
CA TRP A 119 -11.29 0.84 20.27
C TRP A 119 -9.82 0.61 19.91
N ASP A 120 -9.00 0.08 20.82
CA ASP A 120 -7.63 -0.32 20.52
C ASP A 120 -7.59 -1.35 19.37
N TRP A 121 -8.47 -2.35 19.43
CA TRP A 121 -8.59 -3.36 18.38
C TRP A 121 -9.24 -2.82 17.10
N ALA A 122 -10.21 -1.90 17.21
CA ALA A 122 -10.79 -1.25 16.06
C ALA A 122 -9.75 -0.40 15.29
N LEU A 123 -8.89 0.34 16.00
CA LEU A 123 -7.78 1.08 15.40
C LEU A 123 -6.75 0.13 14.78
N PHE A 124 -6.43 -0.97 15.44
CA PHE A 124 -5.57 -2.01 14.86
C PHE A 124 -6.12 -2.54 13.54
N VAL A 125 -7.41 -2.90 13.49
CA VAL A 125 -8.08 -3.33 12.26
C VAL A 125 -8.04 -2.23 11.20
N GLY A 126 -8.30 -0.99 11.59
CA GLY A 126 -8.25 0.18 10.72
C GLY A 126 -6.87 0.54 10.16
N GLY A 127 -5.78 0.04 10.76
CA GLY A 127 -4.43 0.14 10.21
C GLY A 127 -4.00 -1.10 9.44
N ALA A 128 -4.20 -2.29 10.01
CA ALA A 128 -3.68 -3.54 9.46
C ALA A 128 -4.46 -4.04 8.23
N VAL A 129 -5.78 -3.92 8.23
CA VAL A 129 -6.61 -4.44 7.12
C VAL A 129 -6.38 -3.67 5.83
N PRO A 130 -6.42 -2.32 5.80
CA PRO A 130 -6.10 -1.57 4.59
C PRO A 130 -4.70 -1.88 4.06
N ALA A 131 -3.69 -1.86 4.95
CA ALA A 131 -2.30 -2.18 4.59
C ALA A 131 -2.17 -3.57 3.93
N LEU A 132 -2.81 -4.60 4.48
CA LEU A 132 -2.80 -5.94 3.91
C LEU A 132 -3.54 -6.00 2.57
N VAL A 133 -4.77 -5.47 2.52
CA VAL A 133 -5.66 -5.59 1.35
C VAL A 133 -5.11 -4.82 0.15
N PHE A 134 -4.50 -3.65 0.36
CA PHE A 134 -3.84 -2.94 -0.74
C PHE A 134 -2.71 -3.75 -1.36
N GLY A 135 -1.86 -4.39 -0.56
CA GLY A 135 -0.84 -5.29 -1.09
C GLY A 135 -1.42 -6.48 -1.86
N VAL A 136 -2.50 -7.09 -1.36
CA VAL A 136 -3.22 -8.17 -2.07
C VAL A 136 -3.79 -7.69 -3.39
N ALA A 137 -4.37 -6.48 -3.42
CA ALA A 137 -4.89 -5.88 -4.64
C ALA A 137 -3.78 -5.69 -5.69
N PHE A 138 -2.65 -5.06 -5.31
CA PHE A 138 -1.50 -4.90 -6.20
C PHE A 138 -0.92 -6.24 -6.68
N GLY A 139 -0.87 -7.26 -5.80
CA GLY A 139 -0.44 -8.61 -6.19
C GLY A 139 -1.33 -9.22 -7.27
N ASN A 140 -2.66 -9.05 -7.17
CA ASN A 140 -3.59 -9.50 -8.21
C ASN A 140 -3.45 -8.71 -9.52
N LEU A 141 -3.05 -7.44 -9.47
CA LEU A 141 -2.79 -6.66 -10.70
C LEU A 141 -1.62 -7.23 -11.52
N PHE A 142 -0.60 -7.80 -10.87
CA PHE A 142 0.50 -8.50 -11.58
C PHE A 142 0.05 -9.79 -12.26
N LEU A 143 -0.91 -10.50 -11.67
CA LEU A 143 -1.47 -11.75 -12.21
C LEU A 143 -2.52 -11.49 -13.30
N GLY A 144 -3.14 -10.31 -13.28
CA GLY A 144 -4.32 -9.99 -14.07
C GLY A 144 -5.62 -10.36 -13.35
N LEU A 145 -6.66 -9.57 -13.60
CA LEU A 145 -7.98 -9.76 -13.01
C LEU A 145 -8.96 -10.30 -14.07
N PRO A 146 -9.85 -11.24 -13.71
CA PRO A 146 -10.82 -11.81 -14.63
C PRO A 146 -12.01 -10.85 -14.83
N PHE A 147 -11.83 -9.85 -15.69
CA PHE A 147 -12.90 -8.97 -16.14
C PHE A 147 -12.97 -8.93 -17.67
N GLN A 148 -14.12 -8.55 -18.19
CA GLN A 148 -14.35 -8.34 -19.61
C GLN A 148 -15.04 -7.00 -19.82
N LEU A 149 -14.73 -6.36 -20.95
CA LEU A 149 -15.42 -5.17 -21.43
C LEU A 149 -16.29 -5.57 -22.62
N ASP A 150 -17.57 -5.21 -22.59
CA ASP A 150 -18.46 -5.38 -23.74
C ASP A 150 -18.24 -4.27 -24.79
N GLU A 151 -18.96 -4.34 -25.91
CA GLU A 151 -18.86 -3.36 -27.02
C GLU A 151 -19.17 -1.92 -26.60
N LEU A 152 -19.87 -1.74 -25.47
CA LEU A 152 -20.20 -0.43 -24.88
C LEU A 152 -19.21 -0.03 -23.77
N MET A 153 -18.09 -0.73 -23.64
CA MET A 153 -17.07 -0.55 -22.61
C MET A 153 -17.59 -0.73 -21.17
N ARG A 154 -18.65 -1.52 -20.97
CA ARG A 154 -19.13 -1.87 -19.63
C ARG A 154 -18.34 -3.06 -19.10
N SER A 155 -17.83 -2.90 -17.88
CA SER A 155 -17.06 -3.93 -17.19
C SER A 155 -17.97 -4.98 -16.55
N THR A 156 -17.66 -6.25 -16.79
CA THR A 156 -18.21 -7.38 -16.05
C THR A 156 -17.07 -8.15 -15.40
N TYR A 157 -17.10 -8.28 -14.07
CA TYR A 157 -16.13 -9.06 -13.31
C TYR A 157 -16.62 -10.50 -13.14
N GLN A 158 -15.77 -11.48 -13.44
CA GLN A 158 -16.10 -12.91 -13.42
C GLN A 158 -15.40 -13.67 -12.29
N GLY A 159 -14.59 -12.98 -11.49
CA GLY A 159 -13.89 -13.56 -10.34
C GLY A 159 -14.75 -13.61 -9.08
N SER A 160 -14.16 -14.15 -8.01
CA SER A 160 -14.74 -14.12 -6.66
C SER A 160 -13.78 -13.45 -5.68
N PHE A 161 -14.30 -13.00 -4.53
CA PHE A 161 -13.49 -12.40 -3.47
C PHE A 161 -12.38 -13.35 -2.99
N PHE A 162 -12.69 -14.64 -2.77
CA PHE A 162 -11.72 -15.60 -2.28
C PHE A 162 -10.64 -15.94 -3.31
N ALA A 163 -10.92 -15.79 -4.61
CA ALA A 163 -9.89 -15.95 -5.64
C ALA A 163 -8.79 -14.88 -5.58
N LEU A 164 -9.07 -13.72 -4.97
CA LEU A 164 -8.08 -12.67 -4.73
C LEU A 164 -7.04 -13.10 -3.67
N LEU A 165 -7.37 -14.05 -2.81
CA LEU A 165 -6.52 -14.53 -1.72
C LEU A 165 -5.59 -15.66 -2.17
N ASN A 166 -5.02 -15.52 -3.37
CA ASN A 166 -4.03 -16.47 -3.89
C ASN A 166 -2.65 -16.28 -3.22
N PRO A 167 -1.77 -17.29 -3.24
CA PRO A 167 -0.50 -17.25 -2.51
C PRO A 167 0.41 -16.07 -2.87
N PHE A 168 0.50 -15.70 -4.15
CA PHE A 168 1.34 -14.58 -4.58
C PHE A 168 0.75 -13.24 -4.11
N ALA A 169 -0.56 -13.05 -4.25
CA ALA A 169 -1.21 -11.84 -3.77
C ALA A 169 -1.13 -11.70 -2.24
N LEU A 170 -1.26 -12.80 -1.49
CA LEU A 170 -1.07 -12.80 -0.04
C LEU A 170 0.38 -12.43 0.35
N LEU A 171 1.37 -12.90 -0.39
CA LEU A 171 2.76 -12.48 -0.20
C LEU A 171 2.91 -10.97 -0.41
N CYS A 172 2.34 -10.41 -1.48
CA CYS A 172 2.32 -8.95 -1.71
C CYS A 172 1.59 -8.20 -0.58
N GLY A 173 0.51 -8.78 -0.04
CA GLY A 173 -0.17 -8.29 1.16
C GLY A 173 0.75 -8.21 2.38
N ILE A 174 1.50 -9.29 2.66
CA ILE A 174 2.47 -9.34 3.77
C ILE A 174 3.58 -8.31 3.55
N VAL A 175 4.08 -8.16 2.31
CA VAL A 175 5.07 -7.13 1.95
C VAL A 175 4.52 -5.74 2.29
N SER A 176 3.31 -5.42 1.87
CA SER A 176 2.69 -4.11 2.16
C SER A 176 2.48 -3.88 3.66
N LEU A 177 1.88 -4.85 4.36
CA LEU A 177 1.64 -4.75 5.81
C LEU A 177 2.94 -4.58 6.60
N SER A 178 3.97 -5.37 6.29
CA SER A 178 5.27 -5.28 6.97
C SER A 178 6.02 -4.00 6.65
N MET A 179 5.96 -3.51 5.40
CA MET A 179 6.52 -2.21 5.00
C MET A 179 5.90 -1.06 5.80
N LEU A 180 4.57 -0.96 5.81
CA LEU A 180 3.88 0.13 6.50
C LEU A 180 4.02 0.00 8.03
N SER A 181 3.99 -1.23 8.57
CA SER A 181 4.26 -1.47 10.00
C SER A 181 5.69 -1.09 10.38
N ALA A 182 6.68 -1.33 9.53
CA ALA A 182 8.05 -0.86 9.76
C ALA A 182 8.11 0.67 9.79
N HIS A 183 7.42 1.35 8.86
CA HIS A 183 7.36 2.80 8.80
C HIS A 183 6.71 3.41 10.06
N GLY A 184 5.57 2.86 10.48
CA GLY A 184 4.91 3.26 11.72
C GLY A 184 5.69 2.92 12.99
N GLY A 185 6.38 1.78 13.03
CA GLY A 185 7.27 1.44 14.13
C GLY A 185 8.48 2.37 14.24
N ALA A 186 9.06 2.76 13.11
CA ALA A 186 10.15 3.75 13.06
C ALA A 186 9.67 5.14 13.54
N TRP A 187 8.45 5.53 13.17
CA TRP A 187 7.81 6.74 13.70
C TRP A 187 7.62 6.68 15.22
N LEU A 188 7.07 5.59 15.75
CA LEU A 188 6.91 5.40 17.20
C LEU A 188 8.25 5.41 17.92
N MET A 189 9.27 4.75 17.37
CA MET A 189 10.64 4.81 17.90
C MET A 189 11.21 6.23 17.91
N LEU A 190 10.86 7.07 16.92
CA LEU A 190 11.30 8.46 16.84
C LEU A 190 10.55 9.40 17.79
N ARG A 191 9.26 9.13 18.06
CA ARG A 191 8.35 10.02 18.78
C ARG A 191 8.05 9.60 20.23
N THR A 192 8.57 8.48 20.68
CA THR A 192 8.36 7.95 22.03
C THR A 192 9.68 7.64 22.71
N ASP A 193 9.65 7.41 24.02
CA ASP A 193 10.82 7.15 24.86
C ASP A 193 10.69 5.87 25.68
N GLY A 194 11.81 5.47 26.30
CA GLY A 194 11.87 4.39 27.27
C GLY A 194 11.42 3.03 26.72
N ALA A 195 10.57 2.34 27.49
CA ALA A 195 10.17 0.98 27.17
C ALA A 195 9.31 0.87 25.90
N LEU A 196 8.51 1.90 25.59
CA LEU A 196 7.68 1.93 24.39
C LEU A 196 8.55 2.10 23.13
N ALA A 197 9.55 2.99 23.18
CA ALA A 197 10.50 3.18 22.08
C ALA A 197 11.30 1.90 21.80
N GLU A 198 11.78 1.23 22.86
CA GLU A 198 12.55 -0.01 22.73
C GLU A 198 11.74 -1.15 22.11
N ARG A 199 10.46 -1.31 22.52
CA ARG A 199 9.58 -2.31 21.89
C ARG A 199 9.21 -1.95 20.46
N SER A 200 9.01 -0.66 20.17
CA SER A 200 8.79 -0.17 18.81
C SER A 200 9.99 -0.46 17.92
N ARG A 201 11.22 -0.25 18.43
CA ARG A 201 12.47 -0.61 17.74
C ARG A 201 12.53 -2.09 17.37
N GLN A 202 12.18 -2.98 18.30
CA GLN A 202 12.18 -4.42 18.05
C GLN A 202 11.11 -4.81 17.02
N ALA A 203 9.91 -4.23 17.11
CA ALA A 203 8.85 -4.42 16.14
C ALA A 203 9.26 -3.93 14.74
N THR A 204 9.89 -2.76 14.64
CA THR A 204 10.43 -2.22 13.38
C THR A 204 11.43 -3.18 12.77
N ARG A 205 12.42 -3.67 13.53
CA ARG A 205 13.41 -4.63 13.02
C ARG A 205 12.76 -5.88 12.44
N LEU A 206 11.79 -6.45 13.17
CA LEU A 206 11.07 -7.63 12.70
C LEU A 206 10.30 -7.32 11.41
N CYS A 207 9.57 -6.20 11.36
CA CYS A 207 8.81 -5.79 10.19
C CYS A 207 9.71 -5.54 8.98
N VAL A 208 10.86 -4.88 9.16
CA VAL A 208 11.83 -4.65 8.07
C VAL A 208 12.40 -5.97 7.56
N LEU A 209 12.70 -6.93 8.44
CA LEU A 209 13.15 -8.26 8.00
C LEU A 209 12.08 -9.00 7.21
N VAL A 210 10.84 -9.01 7.69
CA VAL A 210 9.70 -9.62 6.99
C VAL A 210 9.50 -8.94 5.63
N PHE A 211 9.57 -7.61 5.57
CA PHE A 211 9.50 -6.86 4.33
C PHE A 211 10.64 -7.25 3.38
N LEU A 212 11.89 -7.23 3.84
CA LEU A 212 13.06 -7.50 3.00
C LEU A 212 12.99 -8.91 2.39
N PHE A 213 12.73 -9.93 3.21
CA PHE A 213 12.59 -11.31 2.72
C PHE A 213 11.37 -11.47 1.82
N GLY A 214 10.23 -10.89 2.20
CA GLY A 214 9.00 -10.94 1.42
C GLY A 214 9.13 -10.25 0.07
N PHE A 215 9.79 -9.09 0.02
CA PHE A 215 10.01 -8.28 -1.18
C PHE A 215 10.94 -9.00 -2.16
N VAL A 216 12.05 -9.56 -1.65
CA VAL A 216 12.96 -10.39 -2.47
C VAL A 216 12.25 -11.65 -2.97
N ALA A 217 11.51 -12.35 -2.10
CA ALA A 217 10.75 -13.54 -2.49
C ALA A 217 9.69 -13.22 -3.55
N ALA A 218 8.96 -12.11 -3.40
CA ALA A 218 7.96 -11.65 -4.37
C ALA A 218 8.63 -11.28 -5.70
N GLY A 219 9.77 -10.58 -5.68
CA GLY A 219 10.53 -10.24 -6.89
C GLY A 219 11.06 -11.48 -7.62
N VAL A 220 11.58 -12.47 -6.89
CA VAL A 220 12.03 -13.75 -7.46
C VAL A 220 10.85 -14.55 -8.04
N TRP A 221 9.73 -14.62 -7.32
CA TRP A 221 8.53 -15.30 -7.82
C TRP A 221 7.97 -14.59 -9.05
N LEU A 222 7.92 -13.26 -9.05
CA LEU A 222 7.54 -12.48 -10.22
C LEU A 222 8.43 -12.83 -11.41
N ALA A 223 9.76 -12.75 -11.24
CA ALA A 223 10.74 -13.02 -12.29
C ALA A 223 10.67 -14.43 -12.90
N LEU A 224 10.38 -15.46 -12.09
CA LEU A 224 10.50 -16.86 -12.49
C LEU A 224 9.17 -17.57 -12.73
N GLY A 225 8.09 -17.11 -12.10
CA GLY A 225 6.83 -17.86 -12.00
C GLY A 225 5.59 -17.13 -12.47
N ILE A 226 5.69 -15.85 -12.86
CA ILE A 226 4.54 -15.06 -13.33
C ILE A 226 4.80 -14.58 -14.76
N GLN A 227 3.85 -14.86 -15.64
CA GLN A 227 3.86 -14.29 -16.99
C GLN A 227 3.21 -12.91 -16.93
N GLY A 228 3.97 -11.90 -17.35
CA GLY A 228 3.47 -10.55 -17.51
C GLY A 228 2.81 -10.34 -18.87
N PHE A 229 2.24 -9.16 -19.04
CA PHE A 229 1.52 -8.78 -20.25
C PHE A 229 2.38 -7.84 -21.09
N SER A 230 2.36 -8.02 -22.42
CA SER A 230 2.95 -7.10 -23.39
C SER A 230 1.91 -6.64 -24.40
N GLN A 231 2.13 -5.45 -24.97
CA GLN A 231 1.30 -4.95 -26.05
C GLN A 231 1.94 -5.32 -27.39
N LEU A 232 1.19 -6.00 -28.26
CA LEU A 232 1.68 -6.50 -29.55
C LEU A 232 1.62 -5.44 -30.66
N SER A 233 0.70 -4.48 -30.55
CA SER A 233 0.48 -3.41 -31.52
C SER A 233 0.97 -2.07 -30.98
N VAL A 234 1.68 -1.29 -31.81
CA VAL A 234 2.01 0.10 -31.46
C VAL A 234 0.74 0.93 -31.57
N SER A 235 0.14 1.28 -30.43
CA SER A 235 -0.98 2.22 -30.39
C SER A 235 -0.46 3.64 -30.52
N ASP A 236 -1.11 4.47 -31.35
CA ASP A 236 -0.82 5.91 -31.44
C ASP A 236 -0.98 6.57 -30.05
N PRO A 237 0.11 7.09 -29.45
CA PRO A 237 0.05 7.78 -28.16
C PRO A 237 -0.86 9.01 -28.17
N GLY A 238 -1.09 9.62 -29.33
CA GLY A 238 -1.99 10.75 -29.54
C GLY A 238 -3.47 10.37 -29.72
N ALA A 239 -3.78 9.08 -29.92
CA ALA A 239 -5.16 8.64 -30.13
C ALA A 239 -5.99 8.67 -28.84
N ALA A 240 -7.31 8.74 -29.01
CA ALA A 240 -8.27 8.63 -27.92
C ALA A 240 -8.10 7.29 -27.18
N LEU A 241 -8.26 7.33 -25.85
CA LEU A 241 -8.15 6.13 -25.02
C LEU A 241 -9.31 5.17 -25.30
N ASN A 242 -9.04 4.09 -26.02
CA ASN A 242 -10.00 3.01 -26.23
C ASN A 242 -9.29 1.64 -26.14
N PRO A 243 -9.58 0.84 -25.10
CA PRO A 243 -8.95 -0.47 -24.93
C PRO A 243 -9.46 -1.55 -25.90
N LEU A 244 -10.55 -1.32 -26.64
CA LEU A 244 -11.20 -2.31 -27.52
C LEU A 244 -10.83 -2.19 -29.00
N LEU A 245 -10.33 -1.04 -29.45
CA LEU A 245 -10.10 -0.78 -30.89
C LEU A 245 -8.85 -1.47 -31.43
N ASP A 246 -7.67 -1.08 -30.98
CA ASP A 246 -6.40 -1.48 -31.63
C ASP A 246 -5.42 -2.14 -30.66
N LYS A 247 -5.86 -2.46 -29.43
CA LYS A 247 -4.99 -2.99 -28.39
C LYS A 247 -5.00 -4.51 -28.37
N GLN A 248 -3.94 -5.11 -28.90
CA GLN A 248 -3.68 -6.54 -28.74
C GLN A 248 -2.65 -6.76 -27.63
N VAL A 249 -2.96 -7.67 -26.71
CA VAL A 249 -2.13 -7.96 -25.54
C VAL A 249 -1.81 -9.46 -25.53
N ALA A 250 -0.54 -9.80 -25.34
CA ALA A 250 -0.09 -11.18 -25.14
C ALA A 250 0.47 -11.36 -23.72
N GLN A 251 0.46 -12.61 -23.24
CA GLN A 251 1.10 -13.02 -21.98
C GLN A 251 2.49 -13.63 -22.27
N ASP A 252 3.39 -12.86 -22.87
CA ASP A 252 4.73 -13.31 -23.28
C ASP A 252 5.88 -12.59 -22.54
N ASN A 253 5.56 -11.62 -21.68
CA ASN A 253 6.55 -10.87 -20.92
C ASN A 253 6.98 -11.66 -19.68
N ILE A 254 8.01 -12.49 -19.82
CA ILE A 254 8.53 -13.32 -18.72
C ILE A 254 8.88 -12.43 -17.52
N GLY A 255 8.13 -12.62 -16.43
CA GLY A 255 8.36 -11.99 -15.15
C GLY A 255 8.24 -10.48 -15.08
N TRP A 256 7.54 -9.85 -16.02
CA TRP A 256 7.43 -8.38 -16.12
C TRP A 256 8.78 -7.65 -16.27
N LEU A 257 9.83 -8.35 -16.71
CA LEU A 257 11.20 -7.82 -16.66
C LEU A 257 11.61 -6.99 -17.89
N ALA A 258 10.81 -6.99 -18.96
CA ALA A 258 11.15 -6.34 -20.22
C ALA A 258 11.59 -4.87 -20.06
N ASN A 259 10.88 -4.11 -19.21
CA ASN A 259 11.20 -2.70 -18.96
C ASN A 259 12.56 -2.49 -18.29
N TYR A 260 13.01 -3.40 -17.42
CA TYR A 260 14.33 -3.32 -16.81
C TYR A 260 15.45 -3.57 -17.82
N GLY A 261 15.20 -4.40 -18.83
CA GLY A 261 16.13 -4.62 -19.94
C GLY A 261 16.19 -3.44 -20.91
N LEU A 262 15.02 -2.87 -21.26
CA LEU A 262 14.92 -1.72 -22.18
C LEU A 262 15.39 -0.42 -21.54
N TYR A 263 15.07 -0.20 -20.27
CA TYR A 263 15.40 1.00 -19.52
C TYR A 263 16.13 0.64 -18.21
N PRO A 264 17.45 0.35 -18.23
CA PRO A 264 18.19 -0.11 -17.05
C PRO A 264 18.12 0.83 -15.86
N VAL A 265 17.90 2.14 -16.07
CA VAL A 265 17.70 3.13 -14.98
C VAL A 265 16.54 2.75 -14.05
N THR A 266 15.54 2.02 -14.54
CA THR A 266 14.39 1.58 -13.74
C THR A 266 14.78 0.58 -12.65
N LEU A 267 15.95 -0.07 -12.74
CA LEU A 267 16.49 -0.95 -11.68
C LEU A 267 16.79 -0.20 -10.37
N ILE A 268 16.86 1.14 -10.41
CA ILE A 268 17.00 1.95 -9.20
C ILE A 268 15.81 1.71 -8.25
N ALA A 269 14.59 1.50 -8.75
CA ALA A 269 13.42 1.32 -7.91
C ALA A 269 13.52 0.07 -6.99
N PRO A 270 13.72 -1.16 -7.50
CA PRO A 270 13.89 -2.32 -6.64
C PRO A 270 15.17 -2.26 -5.79
N ALA A 271 16.26 -1.69 -6.32
CA ALA A 271 17.49 -1.49 -5.55
C ALA A 271 17.28 -0.54 -4.36
N ALA A 272 16.55 0.57 -4.56
CA ALA A 272 16.21 1.51 -3.51
C ALA A 272 15.34 0.86 -2.42
N GLY A 273 14.40 -0.01 -2.78
CA GLY A 273 13.62 -0.78 -1.80
C GLY A 273 14.49 -1.65 -0.89
N ILE A 274 15.47 -2.34 -1.46
CA ILE A 274 16.41 -3.18 -0.68
C ILE A 274 17.35 -2.30 0.16
N LEU A 275 17.94 -1.27 -0.42
CA LEU A 275 18.86 -0.36 0.27
C LEU A 275 18.16 0.41 1.39
N GLY A 276 16.92 0.83 1.19
CA GLY A 276 16.07 1.46 2.20
C GLY A 276 15.82 0.51 3.37
N ALA A 277 15.43 -0.73 3.12
CA ALA A 277 15.28 -1.74 4.16
C ALA A 277 16.56 -1.98 4.95
N LEU A 278 17.71 -2.05 4.29
CA LEU A 278 19.01 -2.18 4.96
C LEU A 278 19.33 -0.94 5.82
N LEU A 279 19.03 0.26 5.33
CA LEU A 279 19.18 1.50 6.08
C LEU A 279 18.26 1.52 7.31
N ALA A 280 17.01 1.07 7.17
CA ALA A 280 16.05 0.94 8.27
C ALA A 280 16.52 -0.06 9.34
N LEU A 281 17.07 -1.19 8.91
CA LEU A 281 17.69 -2.19 9.78
C LEU A 281 18.90 -1.62 10.54
N LEU A 282 19.76 -0.86 9.86
CA LEU A 282 20.91 -0.21 10.50
C LEU A 282 20.47 0.89 11.47
N GLY A 283 19.49 1.71 11.08
CA GLY A 283 18.94 2.79 11.90
C GLY A 283 18.33 2.24 13.19
N SER A 284 17.45 1.26 13.08
CA SER A 284 16.88 0.56 14.24
C SER A 284 17.93 -0.21 15.04
N SER A 285 18.99 -0.73 14.41
CA SER A 285 20.13 -1.37 15.11
C SER A 285 20.90 -0.40 16.00
N ARG A 286 21.11 0.82 15.52
CA ARG A 286 21.87 1.89 16.19
C ARG A 286 21.00 2.80 17.07
N ASN A 287 19.75 2.45 17.30
CA ASN A 287 18.78 3.26 18.05
C ASN A 287 18.57 4.67 17.44
N SER A 288 18.63 4.79 16.11
CA SER A 288 18.39 6.02 15.38
C SER A 288 16.98 6.02 14.79
N GLY A 289 16.03 6.66 15.50
CA GLY A 289 14.65 6.87 15.04
C GLY A 289 14.58 7.45 13.63
N GLY A 290 15.24 8.58 13.42
CA GLY A 290 15.23 9.29 12.14
C GLY A 290 15.90 8.51 11.02
N GLY A 291 17.05 7.87 11.28
CA GLY A 291 17.72 7.03 10.29
C GLY A 291 16.87 5.82 9.88
N SER A 292 16.14 5.24 10.83
CA SER A 292 15.20 4.17 10.53
C SER A 292 14.02 4.66 9.71
N PHE A 293 13.45 5.81 10.05
CA PHE A 293 12.28 6.39 9.37
C PHE A 293 12.57 6.83 7.93
N VAL A 294 13.79 7.32 7.66
CA VAL A 294 14.23 7.65 6.30
C VAL A 294 14.46 6.40 5.44
N GLY A 295 14.84 5.28 6.06
CA GLY A 295 15.05 4.03 5.34
C GLY A 295 13.76 3.27 5.00
N THR A 296 12.76 3.35 5.87
CA THR A 296 11.42 2.74 5.68
C THR A 296 10.59 3.53 4.69
#